data_AF-A0A7H0I5U3-F1
#
_entry.id   AF-A0A7H0I5U3-F1
#
_cell.length_a   1.000
_cell.length_b   1.000
_cell.length_c   1.000
_cell.angle_alpha   90.00
_cell.angle_beta   90.00
_cell.angle_gamma   90.00
#
_symmetry.space_group_name_H-M   'P 1'
#
loop_
_entity.id
_entity.type
_entity.pdbx_description
1 polymer ?
#
loop_
_entity_poly.entity_id
_entity_poly.type
_entity_poly.pdbx_seq_one_letter_code
_entity_poly.pdbx_strand_id
1 'polypeptide(L)' 'MVGGRSAHLFIADFSVQQAGGALEEATGTPNVNSGGNLIRGFEAEQVLEAGAGSTENGATISQWTPLNHSYQAWTIQ' A
#
# COMPACT_ATOMS: atom_id res chain seq x y z
N MET A 1 -11.90 21.94 -15.39
CA MET A 1 -12.35 20.60 -14.93
C MET A 1 -11.17 19.66 -15.11
N VAL A 2 -10.50 19.25 -14.03
CA VAL A 2 -9.45 18.23 -14.12
C VAL A 2 -10.14 16.89 -13.87
N GLY A 3 -10.23 16.05 -14.90
CA GLY A 3 -10.81 14.73 -14.81
C GLY A 3 -10.05 13.88 -13.79
N GLY A 4 -10.79 13.26 -12.87
CA GLY A 4 -10.23 12.35 -11.87
C GLY A 4 -9.45 11.24 -12.56
N ARG A 5 -8.15 11.14 -12.27
CA ARG A 5 -7.33 10.02 -12.71
C ARG A 5 -7.50 8.90 -11.69
N SER A 6 -8.02 7.75 -12.13
CA SER A 6 -8.06 6.54 -11.32
C SER A 6 -6.64 6.12 -10.94
N ALA A 7 -6.37 5.96 -9.65
CA ALA A 7 -5.14 5.34 -9.18
C ALA A 7 -5.30 3.81 -9.32
N HIS A 8 -4.59 3.21 -10.26
CA HIS A 8 -4.50 1.75 -10.38
C HIS A 8 -3.22 1.29 -9.69
N LEU A 9 -3.34 0.53 -8.61
CA LEU A 9 -2.22 -0.22 -8.04
C LEU A 9 -2.12 -1.55 -8.80
N PHE A 10 -1.14 -1.66 -9.71
CA PHE A 10 -0.83 -2.91 -10.40
C PHE A 10 0.31 -3.61 -9.66
N ILE A 11 0.02 -4.75 -9.04
CA ILE A 11 1.04 -5.64 -8.51
C ILE A 11 1.27 -6.71 -9.59
N ALA A 12 2.32 -6.51 -10.38
CA ALA A 12 2.65 -7.39 -11.51
C ALA A 12 3.10 -8.79 -11.05
N ASP A 13 3.72 -8.84 -9.88
CA ASP A 13 4.31 -10.02 -9.28
C ASP A 13 4.20 -9.86 -7.76
N PHE A 14 3.70 -10.89 -7.08
CA PHE A 14 3.72 -10.96 -5.62
C PHE A 14 4.46 -12.23 -5.21
N SER A 15 5.47 -12.10 -4.36
CA SER A 15 6.18 -13.23 -3.77
C SER A 15 6.04 -13.19 -2.27
N VAL A 16 5.57 -14.28 -1.66
CA VAL A 16 5.73 -14.50 -0.21
C VAL A 16 7.18 -14.95 0.02
N GLN A 17 7.94 -14.27 0.89
CA GLN A 17 9.27 -14.75 1.28
C GLN A 17 9.11 -16.10 1.98
N GLN A 18 9.71 -17.14 1.39
CA GLN A 18 9.73 -18.48 1.98
C GLN A 18 10.58 -18.50 3.26
N ALA A 19 10.08 -19.14 4.30
CA ALA A 19 10.94 -19.68 5.35
C ALA A 19 11.32 -21.12 4.94
N GLY A 20 12.58 -21.37 4.59
CA GLY A 20 13.11 -22.74 4.47
C GLY A 20 13.06 -23.42 3.10
N GLY A 21 12.76 -22.73 2.00
CA GLY A 21 13.07 -23.22 0.65
C GLY A 21 11.98 -24.05 -0.06
N ALA A 22 10.77 -24.13 0.48
CA ALA A 22 9.58 -24.61 -0.26
C ALA A 22 8.49 -23.53 -0.33
N LEU A 23 7.76 -23.48 -1.46
CA LEU A 23 6.50 -22.74 -1.59
C LEU A 23 5.43 -23.49 -0.79
N GLU A 24 5.42 -23.31 0.53
CA GLU A 24 4.35 -23.84 1.36
C GLU A 24 3.09 -22.99 1.14
N GLU A 25 1.92 -23.62 1.03
CA GLU A 25 0.68 -22.94 1.38
C GLU A 25 0.90 -22.30 2.75
N ALA A 26 0.51 -21.04 2.93
CA ALA A 26 0.59 -20.41 4.23
C ALA A 26 -0.36 -21.14 5.19
N THR A 27 0.13 -22.22 5.81
CA THR A 27 -0.62 -23.04 6.78
C THR A 27 -0.70 -22.36 8.15
N GLY A 28 0.05 -21.28 8.35
CA GLY A 28 -0.09 -20.37 9.48
C GLY A 28 -0.94 -19.15 9.13
N THR A 29 -1.61 -18.58 10.14
CA THR A 29 -2.28 -17.28 10.02
C THR A 29 -1.32 -16.27 9.38
N PRO A 30 -1.71 -15.56 8.30
CA PRO A 30 -0.86 -14.55 7.68
C PRO A 30 -0.27 -13.62 8.75
N ASN A 31 1.05 -13.43 8.73
CA ASN A 31 1.69 -12.41 9.58
C ASN A 31 1.36 -11.04 8.97
N VAL A 32 0.17 -10.57 9.31
CA VAL A 32 -0.20 -9.17 9.15
C VAL A 32 0.50 -8.43 10.26
N ASN A 33 1.70 -7.91 10.00
CA ASN A 33 2.27 -6.89 10.87
C ASN A 33 1.19 -5.84 11.06
N SER A 34 0.73 -5.67 12.30
CA SER A 34 -0.38 -4.76 12.63
C SER A 34 -0.02 -3.29 12.34
N GLY A 35 1.26 -3.00 12.07
CA GLY A 35 1.71 -1.74 11.52
C GLY A 35 1.47 -1.69 10.00
N GLY A 36 0.74 -0.69 9.54
CA GLY A 36 0.48 -0.48 8.12
C GLY A 36 1.77 -0.38 7.30
N ASN A 37 1.72 -0.85 6.06
CA ASN A 37 2.82 -0.81 5.10
C ASN A 37 2.87 0.55 4.41
N LEU A 38 4.07 0.98 4.03
CA LEU A 38 4.23 2.08 3.07
C LEU A 38 4.25 1.51 1.65
N ILE A 39 3.43 2.06 0.75
CA ILE A 39 3.47 1.76 -0.68
C ILE A 39 4.22 2.92 -1.35
N ARG A 40 5.47 2.69 -1.75
CA ARG A 40 6.36 3.71 -2.33
C ARG A 40 6.46 3.56 -3.85
N GLY A 41 6.27 4.66 -4.58
CA GLY A 41 6.57 4.72 -6.00
C GLY A 41 8.08 4.72 -6.23
N PHE A 42 8.58 3.85 -7.12
CA PHE A 42 10.01 3.70 -7.37
C PHE A 42 10.66 4.98 -7.93
N GLU A 43 10.05 5.58 -8.96
CA GLU A 43 10.62 6.74 -9.67
C GLU A 43 10.57 8.03 -8.84
N ALA A 44 9.45 8.28 -8.15
CA ALA A 44 9.22 9.53 -7.42
C ALA A 44 9.66 9.46 -5.95
N GLU A 45 9.91 8.26 -5.43
CA GLU A 45 10.16 7.96 -4.01
C GLU A 45 9.06 8.43 -3.04
N GLN A 46 7.91 8.84 -3.59
CA GLN A 46 6.71 9.26 -2.87
C GLN A 46 5.87 8.06 -2.40
N VAL A 47 5.06 8.26 -1.37
CA VAL A 47 4.20 7.22 -0.80
C VAL A 47 2.72 7.43 -1.14
N LEU A 48 1.97 6.34 -1.16
CA LEU A 48 0.52 6.36 -1.31
C LEU A 48 -0.14 7.05 -0.10
N GLU A 49 -0.95 8.07 -0.36
CA GLU A 49 -1.60 8.91 0.65
C GLU A 49 -3.11 9.01 0.39
N ALA A 50 -3.91 8.89 1.45
CA ALA A 50 -5.28 9.40 1.46
C ALA A 50 -5.26 10.90 1.78
N GLY A 51 -5.71 11.73 0.82
CA GLY A 51 -5.53 13.18 0.84
C GLY A 51 -6.01 13.82 2.14
N ALA A 52 -5.10 14.50 2.83
CA ALA A 52 -5.32 15.16 4.12
C ALA A 52 -5.95 14.26 5.22
N GLY A 53 -5.81 12.92 5.11
CA GLY A 53 -6.38 11.97 6.05
C GLY A 53 -7.91 11.81 5.97
N SER A 54 -8.53 12.14 4.83
CA SER A 54 -9.98 11.97 4.66
C SER A 54 -10.41 10.50 4.81
N THR A 55 -11.49 10.29 5.57
CA THR A 55 -12.19 9.01 5.72
C THR A 55 -13.50 8.95 4.92
N GLU A 56 -13.78 9.99 4.12
CA GLU A 56 -15.00 10.08 3.32
C GLU A 56 -14.91 9.25 2.04
N ASN A 57 -16.06 8.78 1.57
CA ASN A 57 -16.14 8.12 0.28
C ASN A 57 -15.71 9.07 -0.85
N GLY A 58 -14.81 8.59 -1.70
CA GLY A 58 -14.24 9.39 -2.78
C GLY A 58 -13.03 10.24 -2.37
N ALA A 59 -12.46 9.99 -1.18
CA ALA A 59 -11.17 10.56 -0.80
C ALA A 59 -10.13 10.38 -1.94
N THR A 60 -9.44 11.47 -2.28
CA THR A 60 -8.37 11.44 -3.27
C THR A 60 -7.24 10.57 -2.76
N ILE A 61 -6.83 9.59 -3.56
CA ILE A 61 -5.61 8.81 -3.33
C ILE A 61 -4.51 9.37 -4.24
N SER A 62 -3.39 9.79 -3.65
CA SER A 62 -2.30 10.46 -4.37
C SER A 62 -0.93 9.92 -3.96
N GLN A 63 0.10 10.24 -4.76
CA GLN A 63 1.49 10.12 -4.32
C GLN A 63 1.88 11.41 -3.60
N TRP A 64 2.49 11.27 -2.41
CA TRP A 64 2.90 12.41 -1.60
C TRP A 64 4.25 12.20 -0.92
N THR A 65 4.81 13.29 -0.42
CA THR A 65 6.04 13.27 0.38
C THR A 65 5.86 12.33 1.59
N PRO A 66 6.80 11.42 1.88
CA PRO A 66 6.74 10.57 3.06
C PRO A 66 6.84 11.43 4.34
N LEU A 67 5.75 11.55 5.09
CA LEU A 67 5.64 12.38 6.29
C LEU A 67 5.39 11.55 7.56
N ASN A 68 5.38 10.22 7.44
CA ASN A 68 5.09 9.29 8.55
C ASN A 68 3.72 9.54 9.19
N HIS A 69 2.74 9.92 8.38
CA HIS A 69 1.36 10.07 8.81
C HIS A 69 0.61 8.74 8.73
N SER A 70 -0.36 8.54 9.61
CA SER A 70 -1.19 7.31 9.62
C SER A 70 -1.95 7.10 8.30
N TYR A 71 -2.34 8.18 7.63
CA TYR A 71 -3.01 8.16 6.33
C TYR A 71 -2.07 7.91 5.13
N GLN A 72 -0.81 7.56 5.40
CA GLN A 72 0.15 7.03 4.44
C GLN A 72 0.44 5.53 4.67
N ALA A 73 -0.16 4.93 5.71
CA ALA A 73 0.04 3.55 6.09
C ALA A 73 -1.15 2.68 5.66
N TRP A 74 -0.87 1.56 5.00
CA TRP A 74 -1.88 0.71 4.37
C TRP A 74 -1.78 -0.73 4.87
N THR A 75 -2.89 -1.27 5.35
CA THR A 75 -3.01 -2.72 5.54
C THR A 75 -3.33 -3.37 4.20
N ILE A 76 -2.61 -4.44 3.89
CA ILE A 76 -2.91 -5.32 2.76
C ILE A 76 -3.53 -6.58 3.38
N GLN A 77 -4.73 -6.94 2.96
CA GLN A 77 -5.48 -8.11 3.45
C GLN A 77 -5.74 -9.08 2.31
#